data_AF-A0A3A8KJI2-F1
#
_entry.id   AF-A0A3A8KJI2-F1
#
_cell.length_a   1.000
_cell.length_b   1.000
_cell.length_c   1.000
_cell.angle_alpha   90.00
_cell.angle_beta   90.00
_cell.angle_gamma   90.00
#
_symmetry.space_group_name_H-M   'P 1'
#
loop_
_entity.id
_entity.type
_entity.pdbx_description
1 polymer ?
#
loop_
_entity_poly.entity_id
_entity_poly.type
_entity_poly.pdbx_seq_one_letter_code
_entity_poly.pdbx_strand_id
1 'polypeptide(L)'
;MAAWRGVPVLVLLLSGVVGVGCGAADGEEVSEWGVASAAVEDEAAAAGGPQPCGQSARPVGDLRPGTEGSAPEALVEVGGRVFFAADDGVSGRELWSTDGGDTESRRVKDVRPGAYGSTPRFLTRMGGRLFFVADDGVHGPELWLSDGTEKGTVLVADIRRGTQGSAPDGLTVVGGRLYFTADDGVRGRELWSTDGTAKGTQLTHEFAPGPAALYLDDLTEWNGKLALVAYGDSVTLWVVEGRSGSSRVLFRGPEQSVIFSLTPAGKDRLFFLVDMGWGEAALWVTRGLPVFTFPLMHFAGDYPSELKPLGNAVYFMAGAEGFFGEPGDLLHGGELWKSDGTLPGTRLVKDVRPGPQGSLPTGLTAMDGRLYFAADDGVHGRELWRSDGTTQGTVLVQDLEPGPAGSTPTAFATVDGWLFFSATTACRGREGWYSNGDPDRVDPMRDIAPAGLDANPRGFVRAGGSVFFLATDPVQGEEPWSLPFLPAARCGRP
;
A
#
# COMPACT_ATOMS: atom_id res chain seq x y z
N MET A 1 -40.50 57.41 52.24
CA MET A 1 -40.50 55.94 52.18
C MET A 1 -40.09 55.55 50.77
N ALA A 2 -39.01 54.82 50.47
CA ALA A 2 -37.85 54.37 51.21
C ALA A 2 -36.74 54.16 50.15
N ALA A 3 -35.49 54.47 50.50
CA ALA A 3 -34.33 54.33 49.65
C ALA A 3 -33.56 53.04 49.95
N TRP A 4 -33.04 52.45 48.87
CA TRP A 4 -31.90 51.55 48.67
C TRP A 4 -31.03 51.15 49.89
N ARG A 5 -30.75 49.84 50.01
CA ARG A 5 -29.44 49.26 50.38
C ARG A 5 -29.23 47.91 49.68
N GLY A 6 -28.02 47.71 49.16
CA GLY A 6 -27.62 46.57 48.33
C GLY A 6 -27.11 45.34 49.10
N VAL A 7 -26.83 44.29 48.34
CA VAL A 7 -26.18 43.04 48.76
C VAL A 7 -25.07 42.73 47.73
N PRO A 8 -23.84 42.40 48.14
CA PRO A 8 -22.77 42.03 47.22
C PRO A 8 -22.89 40.54 46.85
N VAL A 9 -22.81 40.23 45.56
CA VAL A 9 -22.62 38.85 45.07
C VAL A 9 -21.15 38.69 44.72
N LEU A 10 -20.52 37.74 45.39
CA LEU A 10 -19.13 37.31 45.21
C LEU A 10 -19.02 36.50 43.91
N VAL A 11 -18.17 36.94 42.99
CA VAL A 11 -17.78 36.17 41.79
C VAL A 11 -16.59 35.30 42.15
N LEU A 12 -16.76 33.98 42.10
CA LEU A 12 -15.69 32.99 42.14
C LEU A 12 -15.48 32.45 40.73
N LEU A 13 -14.35 32.82 40.12
CA LEU A 13 -13.79 32.18 38.94
C LEU A 13 -13.20 30.82 39.35
N LEU A 14 -13.69 29.75 38.76
CA LEU A 14 -13.04 28.44 38.78
C LEU A 14 -12.82 27.99 37.34
N SER A 15 -11.60 28.23 36.85
CA SER A 15 -11.04 27.54 35.70
C SER A 15 -10.71 26.11 36.10
N GLY A 16 -11.57 25.18 35.70
CA GLY A 16 -11.31 23.74 35.79
C GLY A 16 -10.94 23.21 34.41
N VAL A 17 -9.64 23.13 34.13
CA VAL A 17 -9.08 22.30 33.05
C VAL A 17 -9.26 20.85 33.49
N VAL A 18 -10.16 20.12 32.84
CA VAL A 18 -10.20 18.65 32.96
C VAL A 18 -9.24 18.13 31.91
N GLY A 19 -7.97 17.96 32.30
CA GLY A 19 -7.05 17.09 31.60
C GLY A 19 -7.51 15.65 31.84
N VAL A 20 -8.05 15.01 30.82
CA VAL A 20 -8.29 13.57 30.84
C VAL A 20 -6.93 12.91 30.59
N GLY A 21 -6.28 12.50 31.67
CA GLY A 21 -5.10 11.65 31.60
C GLY A 21 -5.47 10.29 31.06
N CYS A 22 -4.67 9.78 30.11
CA CYS A 22 -4.79 8.43 29.59
C CYS A 22 -4.46 7.44 30.71
N GLY A 23 -5.48 6.77 31.25
CA GLY A 23 -5.34 5.77 32.29
C GLY A 23 -4.75 4.47 31.74
N ALA A 24 -3.64 4.04 32.33
CA ALA A 24 -3.22 2.64 32.34
C ALA A 24 -4.10 1.86 33.33
N ALA A 25 -4.53 0.66 32.96
CA ALA A 25 -5.25 -0.25 33.85
C ALA A 25 -4.44 -1.54 34.03
N ASP A 26 -3.83 -1.68 35.20
CA ASP A 26 -3.28 -2.93 35.75
C ASP A 26 -4.16 -3.38 36.93
N GLY A 27 -4.37 -4.70 37.08
CA GLY A 27 -4.88 -5.30 38.33
C GLY A 27 -5.65 -6.62 38.20
N GLU A 28 -5.12 -7.68 38.80
CA GLU A 28 -5.42 -9.12 38.67
C GLU A 28 -6.70 -9.70 39.34
N GLU A 29 -7.06 -10.88 38.81
CA GLU A 29 -7.71 -12.13 39.29
C GLU A 29 -8.52 -12.23 40.61
N VAL A 30 -9.64 -12.99 40.52
CA VAL A 30 -9.96 -14.08 41.47
C VAL A 30 -10.63 -15.26 40.74
N SER A 31 -10.18 -16.48 41.07
CA SER A 31 -10.58 -17.81 40.58
C SER A 31 -11.88 -18.37 41.19
N GLU A 32 -12.59 -19.26 40.47
CA GLU A 32 -13.28 -20.40 41.09
C GLU A 32 -13.50 -21.59 40.11
N TRP A 33 -13.47 -22.81 40.66
CA TRP A 33 -13.31 -24.10 39.98
C TRP A 33 -14.63 -24.76 39.58
N GLY A 34 -14.65 -25.53 38.48
CA GLY A 34 -15.78 -26.44 38.18
C GLY A 34 -15.68 -27.29 36.90
N VAL A 35 -15.11 -28.50 37.05
CA VAL A 35 -15.34 -29.79 36.34
C VAL A 35 -15.56 -29.89 34.81
N ALA A 36 -14.73 -30.74 34.20
CA ALA A 36 -14.68 -31.11 32.80
C ALA A 36 -15.68 -32.23 32.40
N SER A 37 -16.19 -32.18 31.16
CA SER A 37 -16.31 -33.38 30.30
C SER A 37 -16.40 -33.06 28.80
N ALA A 38 -15.48 -33.67 28.04
CA ALA A 38 -15.60 -34.19 26.67
C ALA A 38 -16.25 -33.33 25.56
N ALA A 39 -15.42 -32.68 24.73
CA ALA A 39 -15.68 -32.41 23.32
C ALA A 39 -14.35 -32.16 22.57
N VAL A 40 -13.59 -33.22 22.30
CA VAL A 40 -12.42 -33.16 21.42
C VAL A 40 -12.90 -33.36 19.99
N GLU A 41 -13.48 -32.31 19.40
CA GLU A 41 -13.64 -32.18 17.94
C GLU A 41 -14.11 -30.76 17.51
N ASP A 42 -14.32 -29.82 18.45
CA ASP A 42 -14.80 -28.46 18.15
C ASP A 42 -13.87 -27.32 18.67
N GLU A 43 -12.66 -27.65 19.14
CA GLU A 43 -11.70 -26.63 19.63
C GLU A 43 -11.11 -25.75 18.51
N ALA A 44 -11.15 -26.19 17.26
CA ALA A 44 -10.63 -25.43 16.12
C ALA A 44 -11.55 -24.26 15.71
N ALA A 45 -12.84 -24.32 16.03
CA ALA A 45 -13.79 -23.23 15.81
C ALA A 45 -13.88 -22.27 17.01
N ALA A 46 -13.52 -22.73 18.22
CA ALA A 46 -13.51 -21.92 19.45
C ALA A 46 -12.21 -21.12 19.64
N ALA A 47 -11.09 -21.56 19.05
CA ALA A 47 -9.86 -20.79 19.00
C ALA A 47 -9.93 -19.81 17.82
N GLY A 48 -10.45 -18.60 18.07
CA GLY A 48 -10.54 -17.53 17.07
C GLY A 48 -9.26 -17.41 16.21
N GLY A 49 -9.46 -17.04 14.94
CA GLY A 49 -8.39 -16.97 13.93
C GLY A 49 -7.19 -16.10 14.37
N PRO A 50 -6.07 -16.15 13.61
CA PRO A 50 -4.89 -15.35 13.92
C PRO A 50 -5.25 -13.86 14.06
N GLN A 51 -4.69 -13.21 15.08
CA GLN A 51 -4.92 -11.80 15.37
C GLN A 51 -3.64 -11.13 15.87
N PRO A 52 -3.57 -9.78 15.84
CA PRO A 52 -2.46 -9.03 16.42
C PRO A 52 -2.32 -9.31 17.91
N CYS A 53 -1.11 -9.62 18.38
CA CYS A 53 -0.85 -9.85 19.80
C CYS A 53 -0.61 -8.55 20.57
N GLY A 54 -1.60 -7.66 20.61
CA GLY A 54 -1.55 -6.45 21.42
C GLY A 54 -0.40 -5.50 21.03
N GLN A 55 0.29 -4.96 22.03
CA GLN A 55 1.41 -4.03 21.88
C GLN A 55 2.78 -4.72 21.87
N SER A 56 2.84 -5.99 21.43
CA SER A 56 4.06 -6.82 21.50
C SER A 56 5.04 -6.65 20.34
N ALA A 57 4.94 -5.56 19.58
CA ALA A 57 5.83 -5.32 18.46
C ALA A 57 7.29 -5.17 18.92
N ARG A 58 8.21 -5.72 18.12
CA ARG A 58 9.65 -5.75 18.41
C ARG A 58 10.48 -5.62 17.12
N PRO A 59 11.68 -5.03 17.18
CA PRO A 59 12.59 -5.00 16.04
C PRO A 59 13.01 -6.43 15.68
N VAL A 60 13.28 -6.69 14.40
CA VAL A 60 13.80 -7.98 13.90
C VAL A 60 15.27 -7.89 13.51
N GLY A 61 16.02 -7.20 14.38
CA GLY A 61 17.41 -6.84 14.20
C GLY A 61 17.60 -5.32 14.25
N ASP A 62 18.80 -4.90 14.61
CA ASP A 62 19.33 -3.55 14.44
C ASP A 62 20.43 -3.68 13.38
N LEU A 63 20.04 -3.56 12.11
CA LEU A 63 20.96 -3.86 11.00
C LEU A 63 22.06 -2.79 10.92
N ARG A 64 21.75 -1.55 11.31
CA ARG A 64 22.71 -0.45 11.34
C ARG A 64 22.58 0.35 12.65
N PRO A 65 23.41 0.05 13.66
CA PRO A 65 23.33 0.69 14.97
C PRO A 65 23.43 2.21 14.93
N GLY A 66 22.51 2.86 15.64
CA GLY A 66 22.45 4.31 15.82
C GLY A 66 21.32 4.97 15.04
N THR A 67 21.18 6.27 15.18
CA THR A 67 19.99 7.01 14.70
C THR A 67 19.83 7.06 13.18
N GLU A 68 20.84 6.66 12.41
CA GLU A 68 20.73 6.58 10.95
C GLU A 68 19.85 5.40 10.50
N GLY A 69 19.88 4.28 11.23
CA GLY A 69 19.16 3.05 10.89
C GLY A 69 19.52 2.47 9.52
N SER A 70 18.96 1.32 9.20
CA SER A 70 19.25 0.60 7.95
C SER A 70 18.42 1.05 6.74
N ALA A 71 17.46 1.95 6.96
CA ALA A 71 16.54 2.49 5.95
C ALA A 71 15.95 1.39 5.03
N PRO A 72 15.30 0.36 5.60
CA PRO A 72 14.80 -0.78 4.85
C PRO A 72 13.71 -0.38 3.84
N GLU A 73 13.63 -1.11 2.72
CA GLU A 73 12.67 -0.86 1.64
C GLU A 73 12.12 -2.16 1.05
N ALA A 74 10.90 -2.07 0.50
CA ALA A 74 10.24 -3.11 -0.28
C ALA A 74 10.12 -4.47 0.45
N LEU A 75 9.39 -4.51 1.58
CA LEU A 75 9.05 -5.77 2.24
C LEU A 75 8.23 -6.67 1.31
N VAL A 76 8.74 -7.86 0.98
CA VAL A 76 8.07 -8.85 0.13
C VAL A 76 8.12 -10.24 0.79
N GLU A 77 6.97 -10.87 0.99
CA GLU A 77 6.90 -12.24 1.51
C GLU A 77 7.18 -13.28 0.43
N VAL A 78 8.11 -14.20 0.71
CA VAL A 78 8.34 -15.41 -0.08
C VAL A 78 8.64 -16.59 0.85
N GLY A 79 7.76 -17.59 0.83
CA GLY A 79 7.99 -18.86 1.50
C GLY A 79 8.03 -18.77 3.04
N GLY A 80 7.28 -17.84 3.62
CA GLY A 80 7.24 -17.62 5.07
C GLY A 80 8.34 -16.71 5.61
N ARG A 81 9.17 -16.11 4.74
CA ARG A 81 10.16 -15.10 5.07
C ARG A 81 9.80 -13.78 4.40
N VAL A 82 10.21 -12.67 4.99
CA VAL A 82 10.18 -11.35 4.36
C VAL A 82 11.55 -11.02 3.80
N PHE A 83 11.59 -10.53 2.57
CA PHE A 83 12.75 -10.01 1.88
C PHE A 83 12.65 -8.50 1.75
N PHE A 84 13.78 -7.80 1.83
CA PHE A 84 13.84 -6.35 1.76
C PHE A 84 15.25 -5.87 1.40
N ALA A 85 15.36 -4.65 0.90
CA ALA A 85 16.64 -4.00 0.68
C ALA A 85 17.01 -3.13 1.88
N ALA A 86 18.24 -3.21 2.39
CA ALA A 86 18.69 -2.41 3.54
C ALA A 86 20.21 -2.21 3.51
N ASP A 87 20.68 -1.16 4.20
CA ASP A 87 22.09 -0.80 4.31
C ASP A 87 22.58 -0.99 5.76
N ASP A 88 23.58 -1.85 5.96
CA ASP A 88 24.19 -2.11 7.27
C ASP A 88 25.29 -1.08 7.64
N GLY A 89 25.54 -0.09 6.79
CA GLY A 89 26.58 0.92 6.94
C GLY A 89 28.01 0.42 6.62
N VAL A 90 28.17 -0.83 6.18
CA VAL A 90 29.47 -1.46 5.87
C VAL A 90 29.52 -1.97 4.43
N SER A 91 28.47 -2.64 4.00
CA SER A 91 28.33 -3.35 2.74
C SER A 91 27.50 -2.57 1.71
N GLY A 92 27.03 -1.38 2.06
CA GLY A 92 26.02 -0.67 1.29
C GLY A 92 24.68 -1.41 1.27
N ARG A 93 23.77 -0.95 0.41
CA ARG A 93 22.42 -1.52 0.29
C ARG A 93 22.43 -2.86 -0.43
N GLU A 94 22.02 -3.91 0.28
CA GLU A 94 21.98 -5.30 -0.20
C GLU A 94 20.62 -5.95 0.07
N LEU A 95 20.44 -7.20 -0.39
CA LEU A 95 19.21 -7.97 -0.17
C LEU A 95 19.28 -8.69 1.18
N TRP A 96 18.28 -8.47 2.03
CA TRP A 96 18.14 -9.06 3.36
C TRP A 96 16.87 -9.91 3.45
N SER A 97 16.86 -10.83 4.42
CA SER A 97 15.67 -11.62 4.75
C SER A 97 15.53 -11.91 6.23
N THR A 98 14.29 -12.09 6.69
CA THR A 98 13.96 -12.48 8.07
C THR A 98 12.70 -13.35 8.10
N ASP A 99 12.61 -14.24 9.08
CA ASP A 99 11.40 -15.01 9.43
C ASP A 99 10.81 -14.57 10.78
N GLY A 100 11.42 -13.56 11.44
CA GLY A 100 11.04 -13.08 12.77
C GLY A 100 11.34 -14.06 13.91
N GLY A 101 12.02 -15.18 13.61
CA GLY A 101 12.28 -16.30 14.51
C GLY A 101 13.76 -16.67 14.54
N ASP A 102 14.63 -15.69 14.74
CA ASP A 102 16.01 -15.73 15.23
C ASP A 102 16.38 -14.24 15.29
N THR A 103 17.04 -13.76 16.33
CA THR A 103 17.03 -12.34 16.76
C THR A 103 17.63 -11.31 15.78
N GLU A 104 17.99 -11.69 14.55
CA GLU A 104 18.61 -10.80 13.56
C GLU A 104 18.22 -11.18 12.12
N SER A 105 17.91 -10.15 11.32
CA SER A 105 17.79 -10.26 9.85
C SER A 105 19.12 -10.66 9.22
N ARG A 106 19.07 -11.41 8.11
CA ARG A 106 20.27 -11.95 7.45
C ARG A 106 20.39 -11.47 6.02
N ARG A 107 21.57 -10.98 5.64
CA ARG A 107 21.91 -10.68 4.26
C ARG A 107 21.88 -11.97 3.44
N VAL A 108 21.13 -11.97 2.34
CA VAL A 108 20.94 -13.14 1.48
C VAL A 108 22.19 -13.41 0.66
N LYS A 109 22.77 -12.35 0.09
CA LYS A 109 24.03 -12.35 -0.65
C LYS A 109 24.60 -10.95 -0.68
N ASP A 110 25.93 -10.86 -0.62
CA ASP A 110 26.68 -9.65 -0.96
C ASP A 110 26.83 -9.61 -2.48
N VAL A 111 25.83 -9.05 -3.19
CA VAL A 111 25.83 -9.07 -4.65
C VAL A 111 26.93 -8.16 -5.19
N ARG A 112 27.17 -7.01 -4.56
CA ARG A 112 28.27 -6.12 -4.89
C ARG A 112 29.12 -5.81 -3.65
N PRO A 113 30.22 -6.55 -3.44
CA PRO A 113 31.11 -6.33 -2.31
C PRO A 113 31.62 -4.88 -2.18
N GLY A 114 31.49 -4.34 -0.98
CA GLY A 114 31.98 -3.01 -0.59
C GLY A 114 30.88 -1.98 -0.40
N ALA A 115 31.23 -0.79 0.11
CA ALA A 115 30.29 0.20 0.62
C ALA A 115 29.27 0.79 -0.38
N TYR A 116 29.37 0.46 -1.68
CA TYR A 116 28.38 0.91 -2.67
C TYR A 116 27.13 0.03 -2.67
N GLY A 117 27.25 -1.26 -2.35
CA GLY A 117 26.15 -2.22 -2.42
C GLY A 117 25.53 -2.40 -3.81
N SER A 118 24.64 -3.37 -3.92
CA SER A 118 23.97 -3.73 -5.18
C SER A 118 22.65 -2.99 -5.44
N THR A 119 22.16 -2.25 -4.45
CA THR A 119 20.91 -1.47 -4.49
C THR A 119 19.70 -2.26 -5.02
N PRO A 120 19.31 -3.38 -4.38
CA PRO A 120 18.16 -4.17 -4.84
C PRO A 120 16.88 -3.33 -4.89
N ARG A 121 16.18 -3.39 -6.03
CA ARG A 121 14.92 -2.65 -6.27
C ARG A 121 13.90 -3.53 -7.01
N PHE A 122 12.65 -3.09 -7.03
CA PHE A 122 11.54 -3.80 -7.70
C PHE A 122 11.39 -5.26 -7.26
N LEU A 123 11.53 -5.53 -5.95
CA LEU A 123 11.36 -6.86 -5.39
C LEU A 123 9.98 -7.41 -5.76
N THR A 124 9.95 -8.53 -6.47
CA THR A 124 8.75 -9.10 -7.07
C THR A 124 8.73 -10.60 -6.86
N ARG A 125 7.68 -11.11 -6.20
CA ARG A 125 7.50 -12.55 -6.03
C ARG A 125 6.94 -13.17 -7.32
N MET A 126 7.58 -14.25 -7.80
CA MET A 126 7.00 -15.14 -8.80
C MET A 126 7.09 -16.59 -8.32
N GLY A 127 5.94 -17.15 -7.93
CA GLY A 127 5.90 -18.48 -7.30
C GLY A 127 6.59 -18.50 -5.95
N GLY A 128 7.53 -19.44 -5.77
CA GLY A 128 8.34 -19.58 -4.55
C GLY A 128 9.69 -18.87 -4.61
N ARG A 129 9.89 -17.91 -5.53
CA ARG A 129 11.16 -17.22 -5.75
C ARG A 129 10.95 -15.71 -5.75
N LEU A 130 12.01 -14.98 -5.42
CA LEU A 130 12.07 -13.53 -5.47
C LEU A 130 12.86 -13.08 -6.70
N PHE A 131 12.30 -12.17 -7.49
CA PHE A 131 12.98 -11.44 -8.55
C PHE A 131 13.22 -10.01 -8.12
N PHE A 132 14.32 -9.42 -8.54
CA PHE A 132 14.68 -8.05 -8.20
C PHE A 132 15.70 -7.52 -9.20
N VAL A 133 15.87 -6.21 -9.25
CA VAL A 133 16.91 -5.57 -10.06
C VAL A 133 18.06 -5.16 -9.16
N ALA A 134 19.29 -5.49 -9.54
CA ALA A 134 20.50 -5.17 -8.78
C ALA A 134 21.72 -5.01 -9.70
N ASP A 135 22.73 -4.29 -9.22
CA ASP A 135 24.00 -4.06 -9.92
C ASP A 135 25.16 -4.72 -9.15
N ASP A 136 25.83 -5.69 -9.76
CA ASP A 136 27.00 -6.36 -9.16
C ASP A 136 28.33 -5.63 -9.42
N GLY A 137 28.29 -4.46 -10.05
CA GLY A 137 29.46 -3.67 -10.45
C GLY A 137 30.17 -4.18 -11.71
N VAL A 138 29.68 -5.25 -12.33
CA VAL A 138 30.24 -5.85 -13.56
C VAL A 138 29.26 -5.76 -14.72
N HIS A 139 27.99 -6.09 -14.47
CA HIS A 139 26.93 -6.15 -15.49
C HIS A 139 25.98 -4.94 -15.45
N GLY A 140 26.19 -3.98 -14.53
CA GLY A 140 25.23 -2.90 -14.31
C GLY A 140 23.90 -3.43 -13.74
N PRO A 141 22.86 -2.59 -13.68
CA PRO A 141 21.55 -3.00 -13.19
C PRO A 141 20.89 -4.03 -14.11
N GLU A 142 20.73 -5.25 -13.63
CA GLU A 142 20.16 -6.39 -14.37
C GLU A 142 19.11 -7.13 -13.55
N LEU A 143 18.40 -8.09 -14.16
CA LEU A 143 17.41 -8.90 -13.46
C LEU A 143 18.09 -10.05 -12.70
N TRP A 144 17.92 -10.04 -11.38
CA TRP A 144 18.37 -11.07 -10.46
C TRP A 144 17.20 -11.86 -9.89
N LEU A 145 17.56 -12.99 -9.31
CA LEU A 145 16.66 -13.96 -8.75
C LEU A 145 17.27 -14.52 -7.48
N SER A 146 16.45 -14.77 -6.46
CA SER A 146 16.82 -15.50 -5.24
C SER A 146 15.77 -16.54 -4.85
N ASP A 147 16.24 -17.67 -4.31
CA ASP A 147 15.43 -18.64 -3.56
C ASP A 147 15.53 -18.46 -2.04
N GLY A 148 16.18 -17.39 -1.58
CA GLY A 148 16.48 -17.12 -0.18
C GLY A 148 17.86 -17.57 0.29
N THR A 149 18.65 -18.21 -0.56
CA THR A 149 20.03 -18.62 -0.25
C THR A 149 21.06 -17.85 -1.08
N GLU A 150 22.28 -17.75 -0.57
CA GLU A 150 23.40 -17.12 -1.31
C GLU A 150 23.65 -17.82 -2.65
N LYS A 151 23.65 -19.16 -2.67
CA LYS A 151 23.89 -19.96 -3.89
C LYS A 151 22.75 -19.83 -4.90
N GLY A 152 21.51 -19.74 -4.44
CA GLY A 152 20.35 -19.55 -5.30
C GLY A 152 20.11 -18.09 -5.69
N THR A 153 20.96 -17.17 -5.24
CA THR A 153 20.92 -15.75 -5.63
C THR A 153 21.82 -15.50 -6.83
N VAL A 154 21.22 -15.44 -8.02
CA VAL A 154 21.92 -15.46 -9.31
C VAL A 154 21.34 -14.45 -10.30
N LEU A 155 22.20 -13.97 -11.19
CA LEU A 155 21.80 -13.21 -12.37
C LEU A 155 20.93 -14.09 -13.27
N VAL A 156 19.75 -13.61 -13.67
CA VAL A 156 18.83 -14.37 -14.53
C VAL A 156 19.38 -14.44 -15.96
N ALA A 157 19.76 -13.27 -16.50
CA ALA A 157 20.42 -13.13 -17.79
C ALA A 157 21.14 -11.77 -17.83
N ASP A 158 22.32 -11.73 -18.45
CA ASP A 158 22.98 -10.48 -18.87
C ASP A 158 22.34 -10.02 -20.19
N ILE A 159 21.28 -9.20 -20.09
CA ILE A 159 20.55 -8.73 -21.26
C ILE A 159 21.40 -7.70 -22.02
N ARG A 160 22.06 -6.79 -21.32
CA ARG A 160 22.96 -5.80 -21.92
C ARG A 160 24.36 -5.87 -21.33
N ARG A 161 25.26 -6.42 -22.13
CA ARG A 161 26.67 -6.59 -21.75
C ARG A 161 27.33 -5.28 -21.30
N GLY A 162 28.09 -5.39 -20.21
CA GLY A 162 28.93 -4.34 -19.66
C GLY A 162 28.24 -3.55 -18.55
N THR A 163 28.92 -2.54 -18.02
CA THR A 163 28.54 -1.88 -16.76
C THR A 163 27.32 -0.96 -16.86
N GLN A 164 26.74 -0.76 -18.05
CA GLN A 164 25.51 0.04 -18.17
C GLN A 164 24.26 -0.75 -17.77
N GLY A 165 24.27 -2.07 -17.98
CA GLY A 165 23.13 -2.95 -17.72
C GLY A 165 21.86 -2.61 -18.52
N SER A 166 20.90 -3.50 -18.46
CA SER A 166 19.61 -3.36 -19.16
C SER A 166 18.58 -2.55 -18.40
N ALA A 167 18.85 -2.26 -17.11
CA ALA A 167 18.01 -1.55 -16.17
C ALA A 167 16.53 -1.96 -16.25
N PRO A 168 16.18 -3.21 -15.89
CA PRO A 168 14.80 -3.67 -15.94
C PRO A 168 13.86 -2.83 -15.09
N ASP A 169 12.61 -2.68 -15.53
CA ASP A 169 11.60 -1.84 -14.89
C ASP A 169 10.17 -2.41 -15.09
N GLY A 170 9.23 -2.05 -14.23
CA GLY A 170 7.82 -2.48 -14.35
C GLY A 170 7.61 -4.00 -14.20
N LEU A 171 8.34 -4.64 -13.28
CA LEU A 171 8.29 -6.09 -13.07
C LEU A 171 6.86 -6.56 -12.72
N THR A 172 6.23 -7.31 -13.63
CA THR A 172 4.83 -7.72 -13.53
C THR A 172 4.66 -9.21 -13.83
N VAL A 173 4.12 -9.97 -12.89
CA VAL A 173 3.89 -11.40 -13.08
C VAL A 173 2.54 -11.64 -13.75
N VAL A 174 2.55 -12.35 -14.88
CA VAL A 174 1.34 -12.75 -15.61
C VAL A 174 1.42 -14.24 -15.92
N GLY A 175 0.47 -15.02 -15.38
CA GLY A 175 0.34 -16.45 -15.70
C GLY A 175 1.60 -17.30 -15.40
N GLY A 176 2.38 -16.93 -14.37
CA GLY A 176 3.61 -17.62 -13.98
C GLY A 176 4.86 -17.20 -14.78
N ARG A 177 4.78 -16.09 -15.52
CA ARG A 177 5.90 -15.50 -16.26
C ARG A 177 6.08 -14.05 -15.83
N LEU A 178 7.32 -13.58 -15.72
CA LEU A 178 7.62 -12.21 -15.35
C LEU A 178 7.80 -11.37 -16.62
N TYR A 179 7.05 -10.29 -16.74
CA TYR A 179 7.15 -9.28 -17.80
C TYR A 179 7.80 -8.02 -17.22
N PHE A 180 8.58 -7.32 -18.02
CA PHE A 180 9.30 -6.11 -17.61
C PHE A 180 9.78 -5.36 -18.86
N THR A 181 10.16 -4.10 -18.71
CA THR A 181 10.83 -3.35 -19.77
C THR A 181 12.34 -3.39 -19.55
N ALA A 182 13.14 -3.49 -20.61
CA ALA A 182 14.61 -3.49 -20.51
C ALA A 182 15.25 -3.05 -21.83
N ASP A 183 16.46 -2.47 -21.76
CA ASP A 183 17.24 -2.01 -22.92
C ASP A 183 18.42 -2.95 -23.19
N ASP A 184 18.45 -3.60 -24.36
CA ASP A 184 19.54 -4.51 -24.75
C ASP A 184 20.74 -3.79 -25.40
N GLY A 185 20.68 -2.46 -25.51
CA GLY A 185 21.69 -1.63 -26.16
C GLY A 185 21.65 -1.65 -27.69
N VAL A 186 20.67 -2.32 -28.30
CA VAL A 186 20.51 -2.46 -29.75
C VAL A 186 19.15 -1.97 -30.23
N ARG A 187 18.08 -2.35 -29.53
CA ARG A 187 16.67 -2.06 -29.87
C ARG A 187 16.03 -1.01 -28.96
N GLY A 188 16.82 -0.41 -28.06
CA GLY A 188 16.30 0.45 -27.02
C GLY A 188 15.48 -0.32 -25.97
N ARG A 189 14.75 0.43 -25.14
CA ARG A 189 13.91 -0.14 -24.07
C ARG A 189 12.61 -0.72 -24.65
N GLU A 190 12.46 -2.03 -24.51
CA GLU A 190 11.34 -2.78 -25.08
C GLU A 190 10.70 -3.73 -24.06
N LEU A 191 9.65 -4.46 -24.44
CA LEU A 191 8.99 -5.42 -23.55
C LEU A 191 9.70 -6.77 -23.56
N TRP A 192 10.27 -7.12 -22.42
CA TRP A 192 10.97 -8.38 -22.14
C TRP A 192 10.19 -9.24 -21.17
N SER A 193 10.71 -10.45 -20.99
CA SER A 193 10.06 -11.43 -20.15
C SER A 193 10.95 -12.62 -19.83
N THR A 194 10.66 -13.32 -18.73
CA THR A 194 11.41 -14.51 -18.31
C THR A 194 10.54 -15.53 -17.58
N ASP A 195 10.92 -16.80 -17.68
CA ASP A 195 10.46 -17.89 -16.80
C ASP A 195 11.37 -18.08 -15.57
N GLY A 196 12.39 -17.23 -15.42
CA GLY A 196 13.41 -17.33 -14.39
C GLY A 196 14.64 -18.14 -14.78
N THR A 197 14.83 -18.38 -16.07
CA THR A 197 16.04 -18.98 -16.65
C THR A 197 16.61 -18.09 -17.75
N ALA A 198 17.94 -18.12 -17.94
CA ALA A 198 18.60 -17.37 -19.02
C ALA A 198 18.03 -17.70 -20.41
N LYS A 199 17.65 -18.97 -20.65
CA LYS A 199 17.10 -19.41 -21.94
C LYS A 199 15.66 -18.93 -22.15
N GLY A 200 14.87 -18.82 -21.08
CA GLY A 200 13.50 -18.31 -21.12
C GLY A 200 13.41 -16.79 -21.06
N THR A 201 14.54 -16.09 -20.90
CA THR A 201 14.60 -14.63 -20.95
C THR A 201 14.68 -14.15 -22.40
N GLN A 202 13.64 -13.48 -22.86
CA GLN A 202 13.50 -13.08 -24.26
C GLN A 202 12.65 -11.83 -24.45
N LEU A 203 12.90 -11.14 -25.56
CA LEU A 203 12.07 -10.06 -26.09
C LEU A 203 10.67 -10.61 -26.40
N THR A 204 9.65 -10.03 -25.78
CA THR A 204 8.24 -10.38 -26.00
C THR A 204 7.69 -9.63 -27.20
N HIS A 205 7.90 -8.31 -27.22
CA HIS A 205 7.36 -7.44 -28.23
C HIS A 205 8.30 -6.25 -28.41
N GLU A 206 8.54 -5.90 -29.68
CA GLU A 206 9.25 -4.69 -30.09
C GLU A 206 8.17 -3.69 -30.54
N PHE A 207 7.95 -2.65 -29.75
CA PHE A 207 6.94 -1.63 -30.01
C PHE A 207 7.45 -0.57 -30.99
N ALA A 208 8.75 -0.30 -31.00
CA ALA A 208 9.38 0.59 -31.97
C ALA A 208 10.65 -0.04 -32.58
N PRO A 209 10.69 -0.25 -33.91
CA PRO A 209 11.87 -0.81 -34.55
C PRO A 209 13.05 0.17 -34.59
N GLY A 210 14.24 -0.29 -34.19
CA GLY A 210 15.49 0.48 -34.24
C GLY A 210 15.93 1.02 -32.87
N PRO A 211 16.82 2.03 -32.79
CA PRO A 211 17.26 2.59 -31.50
C PRO A 211 16.19 3.51 -30.85
N ALA A 212 15.06 3.72 -31.52
CA ALA A 212 13.96 4.50 -30.97
C ALA A 212 13.18 3.63 -29.97
N ALA A 213 13.12 4.05 -28.71
CA ALA A 213 12.31 3.40 -27.70
C ALA A 213 11.02 4.18 -27.49
N LEU A 214 9.90 3.47 -27.35
CA LEU A 214 8.70 4.04 -26.77
C LEU A 214 8.81 3.97 -25.26
N TYR A 215 8.33 5.00 -24.57
CA TYR A 215 8.21 4.90 -23.13
C TYR A 215 7.01 3.99 -22.82
N LEU A 216 7.30 2.81 -22.27
CA LEU A 216 6.31 1.83 -21.84
C LEU A 216 6.12 1.98 -20.33
N ASP A 217 4.87 2.07 -19.90
CA ASP A 217 4.51 2.35 -18.51
C ASP A 217 3.25 1.56 -18.10
N ASP A 218 2.97 1.56 -16.79
CA ASP A 218 1.78 0.99 -16.16
C ASP A 218 1.52 -0.48 -16.54
N LEU A 219 2.59 -1.29 -16.55
CA LEU A 219 2.50 -2.73 -16.79
C LEU A 219 1.62 -3.38 -15.71
N THR A 220 0.48 -3.91 -16.12
CA THR A 220 -0.59 -4.35 -15.22
C THR A 220 -1.07 -5.76 -15.55
N GLU A 221 -1.02 -6.66 -14.58
CA GLU A 221 -1.66 -7.98 -14.69
C GLU A 221 -3.17 -7.80 -14.79
N TRP A 222 -3.79 -8.40 -15.80
CA TRP A 222 -5.23 -8.36 -16.00
C TRP A 222 -5.74 -9.71 -16.46
N ASN A 223 -6.12 -10.57 -15.51
CA ASN A 223 -6.78 -11.85 -15.76
C ASN A 223 -6.01 -12.76 -16.74
N GLY A 224 -4.70 -12.94 -16.50
CA GLY A 224 -3.79 -13.74 -17.32
C GLY A 224 -3.29 -13.03 -18.57
N LYS A 225 -3.55 -11.72 -18.70
CA LYS A 225 -3.03 -10.84 -19.73
C LYS A 225 -2.18 -9.74 -19.10
N LEU A 226 -1.35 -9.10 -19.89
CA LEU A 226 -0.66 -7.88 -19.52
C LEU A 226 -1.34 -6.71 -20.22
N ALA A 227 -1.85 -5.74 -19.46
CA ALA A 227 -2.20 -4.43 -19.99
C ALA A 227 -1.00 -3.49 -19.79
N LEU A 228 -0.77 -2.57 -20.72
CA LEU A 228 0.31 -1.57 -20.60
C LEU A 228 0.00 -0.34 -21.44
N VAL A 229 0.63 0.78 -21.08
CA VAL A 229 0.56 2.04 -21.82
C VAL A 229 1.86 2.23 -22.59
N ALA A 230 1.76 2.63 -23.86
CA ALA A 230 2.90 3.00 -24.69
C ALA A 230 2.78 4.45 -25.15
N TYR A 231 3.82 5.23 -24.90
CA TYR A 231 3.93 6.65 -25.23
C TYR A 231 4.85 6.86 -26.43
N GLY A 232 4.25 7.36 -27.53
CA GLY A 232 4.92 7.80 -28.75
C GLY A 232 4.20 9.00 -29.34
N ASP A 233 4.07 9.09 -30.67
CA ASP A 233 3.30 10.15 -31.35
C ASP A 233 1.84 10.23 -30.83
N SER A 234 1.29 9.09 -30.41
CA SER A 234 0.01 8.98 -29.70
C SER A 234 0.15 8.00 -28.54
N VAL A 235 -0.50 8.29 -27.41
CA VAL A 235 -0.60 7.33 -26.30
C VAL A 235 -1.51 6.17 -26.70
N THR A 236 -1.09 4.94 -26.38
CA THR A 236 -1.84 3.73 -26.72
C THR A 236 -1.93 2.79 -25.54
N LEU A 237 -3.14 2.27 -25.29
CA LEU A 237 -3.38 1.18 -24.35
C LEU A 237 -3.29 -0.14 -25.11
N TRP A 238 -2.36 -0.99 -24.69
CA TRP A 238 -2.14 -2.31 -25.26
C TRP A 238 -2.59 -3.41 -24.31
N VAL A 239 -2.90 -4.57 -24.91
CA VAL A 239 -3.01 -5.82 -24.17
C VAL A 239 -2.15 -6.89 -24.85
N VAL A 240 -1.43 -7.65 -24.05
CA VAL A 240 -0.58 -8.78 -24.45
C VAL A 240 -1.12 -10.04 -23.79
N GLU A 241 -1.40 -11.06 -24.60
CA GLU A 241 -1.88 -12.35 -24.12
C GLU A 241 -0.73 -13.12 -23.43
N GLY A 242 -0.89 -13.49 -22.16
CA GLY A 242 0.21 -14.02 -21.35
C GLY A 242 0.81 -15.35 -21.86
N ARG A 243 0.03 -16.18 -22.56
CA ARG A 243 0.53 -17.47 -23.09
C ARG A 243 1.19 -17.36 -24.46
N SER A 244 0.59 -16.58 -25.37
CA SER A 244 1.04 -16.52 -26.76
C SER A 244 1.98 -15.35 -27.03
N GLY A 245 2.02 -14.34 -26.14
CA GLY A 245 2.71 -13.07 -26.39
C GLY A 245 2.04 -12.21 -27.45
N SER A 246 0.87 -12.61 -27.96
CA SER A 246 0.13 -11.84 -28.98
C SER A 246 -0.33 -10.52 -28.40
N SER A 247 -0.01 -9.41 -29.06
CA SER A 247 -0.37 -8.07 -28.61
C SER A 247 -1.41 -7.41 -29.52
N ARG A 248 -2.17 -6.46 -28.96
CA ARG A 248 -3.11 -5.60 -29.71
C ARG A 248 -3.41 -4.31 -28.96
N VAL A 249 -3.70 -3.27 -29.73
CA VAL A 249 -4.17 -1.98 -29.21
C VAL A 249 -5.64 -2.09 -28.84
N LEU A 250 -5.99 -1.65 -27.63
CA LEU A 250 -7.38 -1.51 -27.16
C LEU A 250 -7.92 -0.09 -27.34
N PHE A 251 -7.03 0.90 -27.22
CA PHE A 251 -7.38 2.30 -27.34
C PHE A 251 -6.16 3.11 -27.78
N ARG A 252 -6.42 4.15 -28.58
CA ARG A 252 -5.45 5.15 -28.99
C ARG A 252 -6.03 6.52 -28.62
N GLY A 253 -5.32 7.23 -27.76
CA GLY A 253 -5.67 8.61 -27.43
C GLY A 253 -5.33 9.56 -28.59
N PRO A 254 -6.01 10.71 -28.69
CA PRO A 254 -5.54 11.80 -29.53
C PRO A 254 -4.16 12.31 -29.07
N GLU A 255 -3.54 13.18 -29.88
CA GLU A 255 -2.30 13.85 -29.51
C GLU A 255 -2.43 14.53 -28.14
N GLN A 256 -1.35 14.58 -27.36
CA GLN A 256 -1.28 15.16 -26.00
C GLN A 256 -2.04 14.40 -24.90
N SER A 257 -2.68 13.27 -25.21
CA SER A 257 -3.37 12.49 -24.17
C SER A 257 -2.40 11.70 -23.28
N VAL A 258 -2.80 11.48 -22.03
CA VAL A 258 -2.10 10.64 -21.05
C VAL A 258 -3.06 9.56 -20.56
N ILE A 259 -2.59 8.32 -20.44
CA ILE A 259 -3.35 7.18 -19.91
C ILE A 259 -2.65 6.67 -18.66
N PHE A 260 -3.39 6.51 -17.58
CA PHE A 260 -2.82 6.11 -16.29
C PHE A 260 -3.84 5.37 -15.42
N SER A 261 -3.38 4.83 -14.30
CA SER A 261 -4.19 4.12 -13.30
C SER A 261 -4.91 2.91 -13.88
N LEU A 262 -4.20 2.06 -14.65
CA LEU A 262 -4.75 0.80 -15.15
C LEU A 262 -5.17 -0.11 -13.98
N THR A 263 -6.49 -0.26 -13.79
CA THR A 263 -7.06 -0.90 -12.60
C THR A 263 -8.01 -2.04 -12.99
N PRO A 264 -7.55 -3.31 -12.91
CA PRO A 264 -8.39 -4.47 -13.07
C PRO A 264 -9.46 -4.53 -11.99
N ALA A 265 -10.70 -4.83 -12.36
CA ALA A 265 -11.78 -5.07 -11.39
C ALA A 265 -12.77 -6.12 -11.90
N GLY A 266 -13.30 -6.91 -10.96
CA GLY A 266 -14.17 -8.03 -11.30
C GLY A 266 -13.48 -9.08 -12.18
N LYS A 267 -14.24 -9.69 -13.08
CA LYS A 267 -13.77 -10.84 -13.89
C LYS A 267 -13.17 -10.45 -15.24
N ASP A 268 -13.48 -9.26 -15.75
CA ASP A 268 -13.26 -8.93 -17.16
C ASP A 268 -13.01 -7.46 -17.45
N ARG A 269 -13.01 -6.58 -16.44
CA ARG A 269 -12.90 -5.14 -16.65
C ARG A 269 -11.53 -4.61 -16.27
N LEU A 270 -11.10 -3.63 -17.06
CA LEU A 270 -9.97 -2.77 -16.76
C LEU A 270 -10.49 -1.33 -16.80
N PHE A 271 -10.42 -0.66 -15.66
CA PHE A 271 -10.67 0.77 -15.54
C PHE A 271 -9.36 1.52 -15.77
N PHE A 272 -9.44 2.72 -16.28
CA PHE A 272 -8.27 3.58 -16.49
C PHE A 272 -8.72 5.03 -16.62
N LEU A 273 -7.78 5.94 -16.39
CA LEU A 273 -8.00 7.37 -16.54
C LEU A 273 -7.37 7.83 -17.84
N VAL A 274 -8.03 8.80 -18.47
CA VAL A 274 -7.51 9.48 -19.66
C VAL A 274 -7.64 10.98 -19.45
N ASP A 275 -6.51 11.67 -19.42
CA ASP A 275 -6.43 13.11 -19.67
C ASP A 275 -6.24 13.32 -21.17
N MET A 276 -7.07 14.18 -21.76
CA MET A 276 -7.03 14.52 -23.19
C MET A 276 -6.24 15.80 -23.47
N GLY A 277 -5.39 16.23 -22.54
CA GLY A 277 -4.52 17.42 -22.64
C GLY A 277 -5.09 18.66 -21.95
N TRP A 278 -6.05 18.50 -21.04
CA TRP A 278 -6.74 19.61 -20.38
C TRP A 278 -6.39 19.76 -18.90
N GLY A 279 -5.58 18.84 -18.34
CA GLY A 279 -5.32 18.82 -16.90
C GLY A 279 -6.48 18.26 -16.08
N GLU A 280 -7.47 17.64 -16.74
CA GLU A 280 -8.60 16.95 -16.12
C GLU A 280 -8.75 15.55 -16.73
N ALA A 281 -9.34 14.60 -16.00
CA ALA A 281 -9.37 13.21 -16.43
C ALA A 281 -10.80 12.63 -16.49
N ALA A 282 -11.02 11.81 -17.52
CA ALA A 282 -12.20 10.97 -17.61
C ALA A 282 -11.89 9.55 -17.13
N LEU A 283 -12.84 8.95 -16.41
CA LEU A 283 -12.85 7.51 -16.15
C LEU A 283 -13.32 6.76 -17.39
N TRP A 284 -12.52 5.80 -17.82
CA TRP A 284 -12.81 4.88 -18.91
C TRP A 284 -12.87 3.43 -18.41
N VAL A 285 -13.49 2.58 -19.22
CA VAL A 285 -13.52 1.14 -18.98
C VAL A 285 -13.36 0.37 -20.27
N THR A 286 -12.67 -0.76 -20.19
CA THR A 286 -12.63 -1.76 -21.27
C THR A 286 -12.96 -3.17 -20.79
N ARG A 287 -13.56 -3.97 -21.67
CA ARG A 287 -13.72 -5.44 -21.52
C ARG A 287 -12.81 -6.24 -22.45
N GLY A 288 -11.73 -5.61 -22.91
CA GLY A 288 -10.65 -6.29 -23.62
C GLY A 288 -10.87 -6.42 -25.11
N LEU A 289 -11.71 -5.58 -25.72
CA LEU A 289 -11.78 -5.37 -27.18
C LEU A 289 -11.96 -3.87 -27.44
N PRO A 290 -11.45 -3.32 -28.56
CA PRO A 290 -11.59 -1.90 -28.87
C PRO A 290 -13.04 -1.38 -28.86
N VAL A 291 -13.97 -2.17 -29.40
CA VAL A 291 -15.41 -1.81 -29.42
C VAL A 291 -16.08 -1.84 -28.04
N PHE A 292 -15.41 -2.42 -27.04
CA PHE A 292 -15.84 -2.43 -25.65
C PHE A 292 -14.94 -1.57 -24.78
N THR A 293 -14.26 -0.57 -25.36
CA THR A 293 -13.48 0.45 -24.68
C THR A 293 -14.16 1.80 -24.87
N PHE A 294 -14.67 2.40 -23.80
CA PHE A 294 -15.45 3.64 -23.89
C PHE A 294 -15.35 4.49 -22.60
N PRO A 295 -15.56 5.82 -22.70
CA PRO A 295 -15.56 6.70 -21.53
C PRO A 295 -16.83 6.47 -20.71
N LEU A 296 -16.72 6.62 -19.40
CA LEU A 296 -17.85 6.62 -18.46
C LEU A 296 -18.19 8.05 -18.04
N MET A 297 -17.26 8.76 -17.44
CA MET A 297 -17.55 10.06 -16.85
C MET A 297 -16.29 10.92 -16.82
N HIS A 298 -16.46 12.20 -17.09
CA HIS A 298 -15.44 13.22 -16.93
C HIS A 298 -15.52 13.82 -15.52
N PHE A 299 -14.37 14.06 -14.89
CA PHE A 299 -14.27 14.69 -13.58
C PHE A 299 -13.46 15.99 -13.71
N ALA A 300 -14.05 17.09 -13.27
CA ALA A 300 -13.38 18.39 -13.23
C ALA A 300 -12.44 18.50 -12.03
N GLY A 301 -11.42 19.35 -12.15
CA GLY A 301 -10.40 19.57 -11.11
C GLY A 301 -9.31 18.49 -11.10
N ASP A 302 -8.81 18.17 -9.91
CA ASP A 302 -7.74 17.19 -9.73
C ASP A 302 -8.16 15.80 -10.24
N TYR A 303 -7.18 15.03 -10.70
CA TYR A 303 -7.45 13.72 -11.26
C TYR A 303 -8.12 12.81 -10.24
N PRO A 304 -9.07 11.96 -10.67
CA PRO A 304 -9.52 10.88 -9.83
C PRO A 304 -8.34 10.08 -9.31
N SER A 305 -8.26 9.87 -8.00
CA SER A 305 -7.11 9.23 -7.38
C SER A 305 -7.48 7.88 -6.76
N GLU A 306 -6.47 7.02 -6.63
CA GLU A 306 -6.56 5.75 -5.89
C GLU A 306 -7.69 4.83 -6.36
N LEU A 307 -7.78 4.54 -7.67
CA LEU A 307 -8.76 3.57 -8.19
C LEU A 307 -8.59 2.21 -7.48
N LYS A 308 -9.46 1.95 -6.51
CA LYS A 308 -9.39 0.77 -5.65
C LYS A 308 -10.45 -0.23 -6.06
N PRO A 309 -10.07 -1.41 -6.58
CA PRO A 309 -11.04 -2.45 -6.87
C PRO A 309 -11.63 -3.03 -5.57
N LEU A 310 -12.95 -3.17 -5.54
CA LEU A 310 -13.70 -3.88 -4.50
C LEU A 310 -14.84 -4.65 -5.17
N GLY A 311 -14.67 -5.98 -5.24
CA GLY A 311 -15.57 -6.87 -5.96
C GLY A 311 -15.59 -6.54 -7.46
N ASN A 312 -16.74 -6.08 -7.95
CA ASN A 312 -16.99 -5.81 -9.37
C ASN A 312 -16.99 -4.30 -9.69
N ALA A 313 -16.45 -3.47 -8.80
CA ALA A 313 -16.43 -2.02 -8.93
C ALA A 313 -15.06 -1.45 -8.55
N VAL A 314 -14.80 -0.23 -8.98
CA VAL A 314 -13.71 0.61 -8.46
C VAL A 314 -14.29 1.72 -7.60
N TYR A 315 -13.56 2.07 -6.56
CA TYR A 315 -13.80 3.21 -5.69
C TYR A 315 -12.63 4.17 -5.82
N PHE A 316 -12.88 5.47 -5.77
CA PHE A 316 -11.85 6.48 -6.01
C PHE A 316 -12.28 7.81 -5.41
N MET A 317 -11.32 8.70 -5.15
CA MET A 317 -11.61 10.10 -4.85
C MET A 317 -11.79 10.85 -6.18
N ALA A 318 -12.79 11.72 -6.28
CA ALA A 318 -12.92 12.64 -7.42
C ALA A 318 -13.70 13.90 -7.05
N GLY A 319 -13.46 14.98 -7.82
CA GLY A 319 -14.12 16.29 -7.66
C GLY A 319 -13.32 17.31 -6.85
N ALA A 320 -12.10 16.98 -6.43
CA ALA A 320 -11.23 17.92 -5.72
C ALA A 320 -10.77 19.07 -6.63
N GLU A 321 -10.49 20.24 -6.04
CA GLU A 321 -9.86 21.34 -6.76
C GLU A 321 -8.45 20.93 -7.23
N GLY A 322 -8.13 21.25 -8.49
CA GLY A 322 -6.85 20.93 -9.10
C GLY A 322 -5.70 21.72 -8.50
N PHE A 323 -4.50 21.12 -8.51
CA PHE A 323 -3.31 21.75 -7.94
C PHE A 323 -2.95 23.09 -8.62
N PHE A 324 -3.28 23.26 -9.91
CA PHE A 324 -3.02 24.50 -10.64
C PHE A 324 -4.24 25.44 -10.66
N GLY A 325 -5.25 25.18 -9.83
CA GLY A 325 -6.45 26.00 -9.67
C GLY A 325 -7.59 25.65 -10.64
N GLU A 326 -7.55 24.46 -11.24
CA GLU A 326 -8.68 23.91 -11.98
C GLU A 326 -9.88 23.73 -11.03
N PRO A 327 -11.04 24.33 -11.33
CA PRO A 327 -12.18 24.23 -10.44
C PRO A 327 -12.68 22.77 -10.39
N GLY A 328 -12.72 22.21 -9.18
CA GLY A 328 -13.33 20.90 -8.92
C GLY A 328 -14.87 20.94 -8.97
N ASP A 329 -15.51 19.93 -8.36
CA ASP A 329 -16.96 19.92 -8.18
C ASP A 329 -17.36 21.04 -7.20
N LEU A 330 -18.00 22.09 -7.72
CA LEU A 330 -18.43 23.26 -6.94
C LEU A 330 -19.57 22.98 -5.94
N LEU A 331 -20.21 21.81 -6.02
CA LEU A 331 -21.30 21.41 -5.13
C LEU A 331 -20.81 20.52 -3.98
N HIS A 332 -19.98 19.52 -4.30
CA HIS A 332 -19.59 18.47 -3.34
C HIS A 332 -18.08 18.43 -3.05
N GLY A 333 -17.24 19.08 -3.86
CA GLY A 333 -15.79 18.97 -3.75
C GLY A 333 -15.28 17.54 -3.97
N GLY A 334 -14.08 17.26 -3.46
CA GLY A 334 -13.45 15.94 -3.56
C GLY A 334 -14.03 14.94 -2.58
N GLU A 335 -14.73 13.92 -3.10
CA GLU A 335 -15.50 12.96 -2.31
C GLU A 335 -15.29 11.51 -2.78
N LEU A 336 -15.88 10.55 -2.06
CA LEU A 336 -15.80 9.14 -2.43
C LEU A 336 -16.79 8.80 -3.55
N TRP A 337 -16.26 8.37 -4.69
CA TRP A 337 -17.02 7.88 -5.84
C TRP A 337 -16.86 6.36 -6.01
N LYS A 338 -17.81 5.78 -6.76
CA LYS A 338 -17.81 4.37 -7.16
C LYS A 338 -18.20 4.25 -8.62
N SER A 339 -17.62 3.28 -9.32
CA SER A 339 -18.08 2.82 -10.64
C SER A 339 -18.09 1.30 -10.76
N ASP A 340 -19.18 0.73 -11.26
CA ASP A 340 -19.25 -0.69 -11.66
C ASP A 340 -18.92 -0.93 -13.14
N GLY A 341 -18.59 0.13 -13.88
CA GLY A 341 -18.34 0.09 -15.33
C GLY A 341 -19.54 0.48 -16.18
N THR A 342 -20.60 1.04 -15.59
CA THR A 342 -21.77 1.58 -16.28
C THR A 342 -21.98 3.06 -15.92
N LEU A 343 -22.69 3.81 -16.77
CA LEU A 343 -23.03 5.20 -16.47
C LEU A 343 -23.85 5.34 -15.18
N PRO A 344 -24.95 4.56 -14.96
CA PRO A 344 -25.72 4.68 -13.72
C PRO A 344 -24.98 4.20 -12.47
N GLY A 345 -24.05 3.26 -12.64
CA GLY A 345 -23.21 2.76 -11.56
C GLY A 345 -22.02 3.65 -11.23
N THR A 346 -21.74 4.68 -12.04
CA THR A 346 -20.70 5.69 -11.80
C THR A 346 -21.32 6.87 -11.06
N ARG A 347 -21.17 6.90 -9.73
CA ARG A 347 -21.86 7.86 -8.87
C ARG A 347 -21.12 8.13 -7.57
N LEU A 348 -21.40 9.30 -6.99
CA LEU A 348 -21.03 9.67 -5.63
C LEU A 348 -21.59 8.63 -4.65
N VAL A 349 -20.77 8.19 -3.69
CA VAL A 349 -21.18 7.25 -2.63
C VAL A 349 -21.87 8.02 -1.51
N LYS A 350 -21.19 9.05 -1.01
CA LYS A 350 -21.66 9.97 0.03
C LYS A 350 -20.91 11.28 -0.10
N ASP A 351 -21.63 12.37 0.06
CA ASP A 351 -21.08 13.69 0.35
C ASP A 351 -20.74 13.72 1.85
N VAL A 352 -19.50 13.33 2.20
CA VAL A 352 -19.10 13.19 3.61
C VAL A 352 -18.91 14.58 4.23
N ARG A 353 -18.32 15.52 3.49
CA ARG A 353 -18.26 16.94 3.88
C ARG A 353 -18.99 17.80 2.85
N PRO A 354 -20.23 18.21 3.16
CA PRO A 354 -21.02 19.06 2.27
C PRO A 354 -20.31 20.35 1.86
N GLY A 355 -20.29 20.62 0.56
CA GLY A 355 -19.73 21.83 -0.03
C GLY A 355 -18.43 21.59 -0.82
N PRO A 356 -17.88 22.64 -1.45
CA PRO A 356 -16.79 22.50 -2.41
C PRO A 356 -15.44 22.07 -1.79
N GLN A 357 -15.31 22.08 -0.45
CA GLN A 357 -14.09 21.60 0.20
C GLN A 357 -13.95 20.08 0.13
N GLY A 358 -15.06 19.35 0.19
CA GLY A 358 -15.09 17.89 0.22
C GLY A 358 -14.31 17.25 1.37
N SER A 359 -14.47 15.93 1.49
CA SER A 359 -13.82 15.12 2.52
C SER A 359 -12.43 14.61 2.16
N LEU A 360 -12.05 14.73 0.88
CA LEU A 360 -10.78 14.31 0.29
C LEU A 360 -10.31 12.92 0.78
N PRO A 361 -11.06 11.84 0.47
CA PRO A 361 -10.71 10.48 0.86
C PRO A 361 -9.34 10.06 0.33
N THR A 362 -8.51 9.46 1.19
CA THR A 362 -7.20 8.89 0.81
C THR A 362 -6.96 7.54 1.47
N GLY A 363 -6.01 6.77 0.95
CA GLY A 363 -5.63 5.47 1.50
C GLY A 363 -6.69 4.38 1.31
N LEU A 364 -7.40 4.41 0.17
CA LEU A 364 -8.53 3.53 -0.10
C LEU A 364 -8.12 2.05 -0.02
N THR A 365 -8.65 1.33 0.97
CA THR A 365 -8.24 -0.03 1.31
C THR A 365 -9.45 -0.94 1.48
N ALA A 366 -9.45 -2.07 0.78
CA ALA A 366 -10.54 -3.03 0.82
C ALA A 366 -10.27 -4.13 1.86
N MET A 367 -11.20 -4.35 2.78
CA MET A 367 -11.15 -5.42 3.79
C MET A 367 -12.55 -6.01 3.97
N ASP A 368 -12.69 -7.33 3.89
CA ASP A 368 -13.94 -8.07 4.15
C ASP A 368 -15.19 -7.48 3.47
N GLY A 369 -15.04 -7.11 2.19
CA GLY A 369 -16.15 -6.58 1.39
C GLY A 369 -16.50 -5.12 1.65
N ARG A 370 -15.75 -4.42 2.51
CA ARG A 370 -15.89 -2.99 2.81
C ARG A 370 -14.65 -2.22 2.39
N LEU A 371 -14.82 -0.92 2.23
CA LEU A 371 -13.75 0.03 1.98
C LEU A 371 -13.43 0.77 3.28
N TYR A 372 -12.14 0.98 3.56
CA TYR A 372 -11.59 1.77 4.67
C TYR A 372 -10.69 2.84 4.09
N PHE A 373 -10.72 4.04 4.67
CA PHE A 373 -10.00 5.20 4.14
C PHE A 373 -9.90 6.31 5.19
N ALA A 374 -8.99 7.25 4.97
CA ALA A 374 -8.92 8.49 5.73
C ALA A 374 -9.77 9.57 5.05
N ALA A 375 -10.64 10.26 5.80
CA ALA A 375 -11.44 11.37 5.30
C ALA A 375 -11.80 12.35 6.42
N ASP A 376 -12.18 13.56 6.04
CA ASP A 376 -12.48 14.64 6.97
C ASP A 376 -13.89 15.21 6.74
N ASP A 377 -14.77 15.05 7.71
CA ASP A 377 -16.17 15.55 7.64
C ASP A 377 -16.32 17.03 8.03
N GLY A 378 -15.23 17.70 8.42
CA GLY A 378 -15.24 19.10 8.87
C GLY A 378 -15.60 19.27 10.35
N VAL A 379 -15.82 18.18 11.09
CA VAL A 379 -16.13 18.18 12.52
C VAL A 379 -15.05 17.46 13.32
N HIS A 380 -14.65 16.26 12.87
CA HIS A 380 -13.72 15.37 13.57
C HIS A 380 -12.29 15.40 12.98
N GLY A 381 -12.03 16.29 12.02
CA GLY A 381 -10.77 16.28 11.28
C GLY A 381 -10.62 15.01 10.43
N ARG A 382 -9.40 14.75 9.93
CA ARG A 382 -9.13 13.58 9.09
C ARG A 382 -8.96 12.33 9.95
N GLU A 383 -9.93 11.42 9.86
CA GLU A 383 -10.04 10.22 10.70
C GLU A 383 -10.26 8.95 9.87
N LEU A 384 -10.35 7.79 10.53
CA LEU A 384 -10.63 6.50 9.88
C LEU A 384 -12.13 6.36 9.57
N TRP A 385 -12.47 6.21 8.29
CA TRP A 385 -13.81 5.95 7.80
C TRP A 385 -13.92 4.57 7.17
N ARG A 386 -15.16 4.06 7.11
CA ARG A 386 -15.50 2.86 6.35
C ARG A 386 -16.73 3.08 5.47
N SER A 387 -16.86 2.30 4.41
CA SER A 387 -18.02 2.28 3.51
C SER A 387 -18.32 0.88 3.00
N ASP A 388 -19.61 0.56 2.86
CA ASP A 388 -20.12 -0.59 2.10
C ASP A 388 -20.51 -0.22 0.64
N GLY A 389 -20.24 1.03 0.23
CA GLY A 389 -20.66 1.59 -1.06
C GLY A 389 -22.05 2.20 -1.09
N THR A 390 -22.69 2.37 0.06
CA THR A 390 -23.94 3.13 0.23
C THR A 390 -23.72 4.35 1.10
N THR A 391 -24.60 5.35 0.97
CA THR A 391 -24.55 6.55 1.81
C THR A 391 -24.75 6.24 3.29
N GLN A 392 -25.60 5.26 3.62
CA GLN A 392 -25.89 4.87 5.00
C GLN A 392 -24.74 4.08 5.64
N GLY A 393 -24.06 3.22 4.86
CA GLY A 393 -22.93 2.44 5.33
C GLY A 393 -21.59 3.17 5.31
N THR A 394 -21.54 4.41 4.79
CA THR A 394 -20.36 5.29 4.89
C THR A 394 -20.36 6.05 6.21
N VAL A 395 -19.55 5.58 7.15
CA VAL A 395 -19.53 6.05 8.54
C VAL A 395 -18.10 6.16 9.08
N LEU A 396 -17.91 7.06 10.05
CA LEU A 396 -16.70 7.15 10.85
C LEU A 396 -16.53 5.81 11.61
N VAL A 397 -15.31 5.27 11.63
CA VAL A 397 -14.99 4.06 12.40
C VAL A 397 -14.72 4.44 13.84
N GLN A 398 -13.82 5.40 14.05
CA GLN A 398 -13.50 5.95 15.36
C GLN A 398 -12.88 7.35 15.18
N ASP A 399 -13.27 8.27 16.06
CA ASP A 399 -12.60 9.56 16.25
C ASP A 399 -11.36 9.33 17.13
N LEU A 400 -10.21 9.03 16.51
CA LEU A 400 -9.02 8.60 17.24
C LEU A 400 -8.34 9.79 17.95
N GLU A 401 -8.35 10.98 17.35
CA GLU A 401 -7.90 12.22 17.97
C GLU A 401 -9.07 13.22 18.04
N PRO A 402 -9.76 13.31 19.20
CA PRO A 402 -10.97 14.09 19.31
C PRO A 402 -10.84 15.56 18.91
N GLY A 403 -11.71 15.97 17.99
CA GLY A 403 -11.84 17.36 17.54
C GLY A 403 -11.28 17.59 16.14
N PRO A 404 -11.18 18.86 15.69
CA PRO A 404 -10.96 19.18 14.28
C PRO A 404 -9.53 18.91 13.78
N ALA A 405 -8.61 18.51 14.65
CA ALA A 405 -7.24 18.18 14.25
C ALA A 405 -7.19 16.83 13.52
N GLY A 406 -7.93 15.84 14.02
CA GLY A 406 -7.95 14.48 13.53
C GLY A 406 -6.60 13.75 13.65
N SER A 407 -6.62 12.44 13.41
CA SER A 407 -5.48 11.56 13.57
C SER A 407 -4.66 11.34 12.29
N THR A 408 -5.13 11.82 11.15
CA THR A 408 -4.50 11.67 9.83
C THR A 408 -4.00 10.24 9.49
N PRO A 409 -4.89 9.22 9.49
CA PRO A 409 -4.47 7.84 9.20
C PRO A 409 -3.83 7.68 7.81
N THR A 410 -2.74 6.92 7.72
CA THR A 410 -2.00 6.62 6.48
C THR A 410 -1.41 5.20 6.51
N ALA A 411 -0.70 4.82 5.45
CA ALA A 411 0.03 3.54 5.35
C ALA A 411 -0.85 2.30 5.56
N PHE A 412 -2.10 2.36 5.08
CA PHE A 412 -3.06 1.28 5.21
C PHE A 412 -2.61 -0.02 4.55
N ALA A 413 -2.83 -1.13 5.24
CA ALA A 413 -2.61 -2.47 4.74
C ALA A 413 -3.62 -3.44 5.34
N THR A 414 -3.94 -4.51 4.61
CA THR A 414 -4.84 -5.56 5.10
C THR A 414 -4.11 -6.88 5.22
N VAL A 415 -4.29 -7.54 6.36
CA VAL A 415 -3.71 -8.84 6.66
C VAL A 415 -4.77 -9.70 7.33
N ASP A 416 -5.17 -10.79 6.68
CA ASP A 416 -6.04 -11.83 7.25
C ASP A 416 -7.30 -11.27 7.96
N GLY A 417 -7.98 -10.28 7.36
CA GLY A 417 -9.20 -9.65 7.93
C GLY A 417 -8.95 -8.54 8.96
N TRP A 418 -7.69 -8.09 9.10
CA TRP A 418 -7.31 -6.96 9.94
C TRP A 418 -6.73 -5.82 9.11
N LEU A 419 -7.08 -4.59 9.47
CA LEU A 419 -6.55 -3.35 8.92
C LEU A 419 -5.40 -2.90 9.80
N PHE A 420 -4.24 -2.63 9.20
CA PHE A 420 -3.08 -2.00 9.82
C PHE A 420 -2.87 -0.63 9.20
N PHE A 421 -2.48 0.35 10.00
CA PHE A 421 -2.25 1.72 9.55
C PHE A 421 -1.43 2.51 10.57
N SER A 422 -1.05 3.72 10.19
CA SER A 422 -0.36 4.66 11.07
C SER A 422 -1.19 5.91 11.27
N ALA A 423 -1.28 6.39 12.50
CA ALA A 423 -2.07 7.57 12.83
C ALA A 423 -1.41 8.35 13.99
N THR A 424 -1.61 9.66 13.95
CA THR A 424 -1.06 10.62 14.90
C THR A 424 -2.05 10.90 16.02
N THR A 425 -1.60 10.83 17.26
CA THR A 425 -2.36 11.36 18.40
C THR A 425 -1.48 12.28 19.24
N ALA A 426 -2.07 13.20 19.99
CA ALA A 426 -1.32 14.20 20.76
C ALA A 426 -0.36 13.57 21.79
N CYS A 427 -0.67 12.38 22.31
CA CYS A 427 0.16 11.70 23.32
C CYS A 427 1.19 10.75 22.75
N ARG A 428 1.00 10.24 21.52
CA ARG A 428 1.83 9.18 20.93
C ARG A 428 2.61 9.61 19.69
N GLY A 429 2.31 10.77 19.09
CA GLY A 429 2.80 11.06 17.75
C GLY A 429 2.25 10.05 16.73
N ARG A 430 2.91 9.90 15.58
CA ARG A 430 2.53 8.94 14.53
C ARG A 430 3.04 7.53 14.83
N GLU A 431 2.12 6.71 15.33
CA GLU A 431 2.37 5.32 15.74
C GLU A 431 1.52 4.32 14.94
N GLY A 432 1.78 3.04 15.14
CA GLY A 432 1.07 1.94 14.48
C GLY A 432 -0.22 1.57 15.19
N TRP A 433 -1.26 1.27 14.42
CA TRP A 433 -2.60 0.91 14.89
C TRP A 433 -3.17 -0.23 14.05
N TYR A 434 -4.14 -0.95 14.62
CA TYR A 434 -4.89 -1.94 13.87
C TYR A 434 -6.38 -1.98 14.28
N SER A 435 -7.21 -2.50 13.37
CA SER A 435 -8.65 -2.70 13.60
C SER A 435 -9.12 -3.94 12.86
N ASN A 436 -10.07 -4.68 13.45
CA ASN A 436 -10.80 -5.75 12.76
C ASN A 436 -12.04 -5.20 12.01
N GLY A 437 -12.22 -3.89 11.97
CA GLY A 437 -13.32 -3.24 11.29
C GLY A 437 -14.60 -3.08 12.10
N ASP A 438 -14.61 -3.50 13.37
CA ASP A 438 -15.70 -3.21 14.30
C ASP A 438 -15.80 -1.68 14.54
N PRO A 439 -17.02 -1.12 14.64
CA PRO A 439 -17.19 0.29 15.01
C PRO A 439 -16.53 0.56 16.36
N ASP A 440 -15.93 1.74 16.49
CA ASP A 440 -15.32 2.25 17.73
C ASP A 440 -14.21 1.35 18.30
N ARG A 441 -13.61 0.51 17.47
CA ARG A 441 -12.54 -0.42 17.87
C ARG A 441 -11.30 -0.28 16.98
N VAL A 442 -10.39 0.58 17.43
CA VAL A 442 -9.01 0.71 16.96
C VAL A 442 -8.09 0.47 18.14
N ASP A 443 -7.16 -0.48 17.99
CA ASP A 443 -6.21 -0.89 19.01
C ASP A 443 -4.80 -0.41 18.64
N PRO A 444 -4.03 0.21 19.56
CA PRO A 444 -2.66 0.63 19.30
C PRO A 444 -1.69 -0.55 19.26
N MET A 445 -0.65 -0.41 18.44
CA MET A 445 0.57 -1.22 18.55
C MET A 445 1.47 -0.67 19.66
N ARG A 446 2.67 -1.23 19.80
CA ARG A 446 3.69 -0.66 20.68
C ARG A 446 3.94 0.80 20.31
N ASP A 447 4.09 1.64 21.32
CA ASP A 447 4.63 3.01 21.19
C ASP A 447 6.13 2.90 20.90
N ILE A 448 6.51 2.97 19.63
CA ILE A 448 7.90 2.77 19.18
C ILE A 448 8.71 4.06 19.42
N ALA A 449 8.11 5.22 19.17
CA ALA A 449 8.71 6.53 19.36
C ALA A 449 7.98 7.31 20.47
N PRO A 450 8.27 7.01 21.75
CA PRO A 450 7.56 7.61 22.87
C PRO A 450 7.80 9.13 22.99
N ALA A 451 7.00 9.76 23.85
CA ALA A 451 7.01 11.21 24.12
C ALA A 451 6.48 12.07 22.96
N GLY A 452 5.55 11.52 22.17
CA GLY A 452 4.91 12.23 21.07
C GLY A 452 5.80 12.37 19.82
N LEU A 453 6.80 11.50 19.69
CA LEU A 453 7.63 11.41 18.49
C LEU A 453 6.96 10.51 17.46
N ASP A 454 7.46 10.53 16.22
CA ASP A 454 6.85 9.79 15.12
C ASP A 454 7.67 8.56 14.75
N ALA A 455 7.10 7.36 14.92
CA ALA A 455 7.69 6.12 14.43
C ALA A 455 7.39 5.84 12.96
N ASN A 456 6.36 6.50 12.39
CA ASN A 456 5.94 6.36 11.00
C ASN A 456 5.80 4.90 10.47
N PRO A 457 5.09 3.97 11.16
CA PRO A 457 5.01 2.59 10.70
C PRO A 457 4.44 2.43 9.28
N ARG A 458 5.00 1.54 8.46
CA ARG A 458 4.58 1.35 7.06
C ARG A 458 4.93 -0.01 6.50
N GLY A 459 4.29 -0.36 5.38
CA GLY A 459 4.63 -1.55 4.60
C GLY A 459 4.29 -2.87 5.30
N PHE A 460 3.15 -2.96 5.98
CA PHE A 460 2.76 -4.16 6.72
C PHE A 460 2.60 -5.38 5.81
N VAL A 461 3.33 -6.45 6.10
CA VAL A 461 3.33 -7.70 5.32
C VAL A 461 3.24 -8.90 6.25
N ARG A 462 2.32 -9.81 5.95
CA ARG A 462 2.17 -11.09 6.65
C ARG A 462 3.25 -12.06 6.23
N ALA A 463 3.99 -12.65 7.18
CA ALA A 463 4.82 -13.82 6.91
C ALA A 463 4.88 -14.73 8.15
N GLY A 464 4.65 -16.03 7.94
CA GLY A 464 4.66 -17.01 9.03
C GLY A 464 3.70 -16.63 10.17
N GLY A 465 4.23 -16.53 11.39
CA GLY A 465 3.50 -16.18 12.60
C GLY A 465 3.48 -14.69 12.95
N SER A 466 4.01 -13.80 12.11
CA SER A 466 4.08 -12.36 12.39
C SER A 466 3.58 -11.47 11.24
N VAL A 467 3.30 -10.21 11.56
CA VAL A 467 3.18 -9.10 10.59
C VAL A 467 4.46 -8.26 10.70
N PHE A 468 5.17 -8.10 9.59
CA PHE A 468 6.38 -7.31 9.49
C PHE A 468 6.05 -5.93 8.95
N PHE A 469 6.77 -4.92 9.40
CA PHE A 469 6.59 -3.54 8.97
C PHE A 469 7.89 -2.77 9.23
N LEU A 470 7.97 -1.55 8.71
CA LEU A 470 9.09 -0.65 8.91
C LEU A 470 8.68 0.43 9.88
N ALA A 471 9.56 0.82 10.81
CA ALA A 471 9.31 1.91 11.74
C ALA A 471 10.61 2.50 12.27
N THR A 472 10.55 3.78 12.65
CA THR A 472 11.68 4.55 13.18
C THR A 472 11.64 4.58 14.70
N ASP A 473 12.69 4.06 15.33
CA ASP A 473 12.94 4.25 16.75
C ASP A 473 13.88 5.46 16.95
N PRO A 474 13.63 6.36 17.92
CA PRO A 474 14.46 7.56 18.12
C PRO A 474 15.93 7.30 18.45
N VAL A 475 16.28 6.07 18.87
CA VAL A 475 17.63 5.65 19.23
C VAL A 475 18.25 4.76 18.14
N GLN A 476 17.46 3.86 17.55
CA GLN A 476 17.93 2.86 16.57
C GLN A 476 17.72 3.26 15.10
N GLY A 477 17.04 4.38 14.83
CA GLY A 477 16.70 4.77 13.46
C GLY A 477 15.60 3.90 12.85
N GLU A 478 15.46 3.95 11.52
CA GLU A 478 14.47 3.14 10.80
C GLU A 478 14.96 1.71 10.57
N GLU A 479 14.22 0.75 11.12
CA GLU A 479 14.55 -0.68 11.09
C GLU A 479 13.30 -1.52 10.75
N PRO A 480 13.47 -2.80 10.38
CA PRO A 480 12.34 -3.72 10.25
C PRO A 480 11.86 -4.19 11.64
N TRP A 481 10.54 -4.23 11.80
CA TRP A 481 9.83 -4.65 12.99
C TRP A 481 8.91 -5.83 12.70
N SER A 482 8.54 -6.55 13.75
CA SER A 482 7.53 -7.60 13.71
C SER A 482 6.54 -7.45 14.85
N LEU A 483 5.27 -7.72 14.54
CA LEU A 483 4.20 -7.93 15.50
C LEU A 483 3.76 -9.40 15.42
N PRO A 484 3.87 -10.18 16.51
CA PRO A 484 3.29 -11.52 16.55
C PRO A 484 1.80 -11.47 16.20
N PHE A 485 1.39 -12.34 15.30
CA PHE A 485 0.03 -12.42 14.80
C PHE A 485 -0.42 -13.88 14.77
N LEU A 486 -1.08 -14.26 15.88
CA LEU A 486 -1.28 -15.63 16.33
C LEU A 486 -2.72 -15.79 16.85
N PRO A 487 -3.23 -17.03 17.00
CA PRO A 487 -4.49 -17.26 17.70
C PRO A 487 -4.45 -16.68 19.12
N ALA A 488 -5.59 -16.17 19.61
CA ALA A 488 -5.73 -15.51 20.90
C ALA A 488 -5.00 -16.21 22.07
N ALA A 489 -5.20 -17.53 22.17
CA ALA A 489 -4.63 -18.36 23.24
C ALA A 489 -3.09 -18.43 23.24
N ARG A 490 -2.44 -17.98 22.16
CA ARG A 490 -0.98 -18.00 22.00
C ARG A 490 -0.31 -16.64 22.19
N CYS A 491 -1.04 -15.53 22.22
CA CYS A 491 -0.46 -14.19 22.36
C CYS A 491 0.20 -13.94 23.74
N GLY A 492 -0.14 -14.74 24.76
CA GLY A 492 0.46 -14.66 26.10
C GLY A 492 1.55 -15.69 26.40
N ARG A 493 2.00 -16.49 25.43
CA ARG A 493 3.08 -17.46 25.61
C ARG A 493 4.36 -16.94 24.94
N PRO A 494 5.48 -16.82 25.68
CA PRO A 494 6.73 -16.26 25.16
C PRO A 494 7.31 -17.05 23.98
#